data_AF-A0A7C1VPM0-F1
#
_entry.id   AF-A0A7C1VPM0-F1
#
_cell.length_a   1.000
_cell.length_b   1.000
_cell.length_c   1.000
_cell.angle_alpha   90.00
_cell.angle_beta   90.00
_cell.angle_gamma   90.00
#
_symmetry.space_group_name_H-M   'P 1'
#
loop_
_entity.id
_entity.type
_entity.pdbx_description
1 polymer ?
#
loop_
_entity_poly.entity_id
_entity_poly.type
_entity_poly.pdbx_seq_one_letter_code
_entity_poly.pdbx_strand_id
1 'polypeptide(L)'
;ISLGAIVGCMIATSGDEAFVMLAKIPQTAIWLTIILFLLGIFAAWIADSLLNIFHIVPSISCCPVQTFHPEENKFMFTYNNLKTNFTPVSFHRFLLLLLITSALFLFLTAKIGPPHWNWVRVTFAILLFISLGIAIFASEHYLEVHLWQHIIQKHLWRIFLWTFLALVLIKFGLTHWHLAAFIKTHLSWVLILSALIGIIPESGPHFVFVFLYAQGFIPFSVLLTSSIVQDGHGMLPMLSASLKDSFWIKLFNFSLGLFIGGILYLLGY
;
A
#
# COMPACT_ATOMS: atom_id res chain seq x y z
N ILE A 1 -2.47 2.78 -23.21
CA ILE A 1 -2.41 3.34 -21.84
C ILE A 1 -1.67 4.67 -21.95
N SER A 2 -2.27 5.79 -21.53
CA SER A 2 -1.61 7.11 -21.54
C SER A 2 -0.69 7.27 -20.31
N LEU A 3 0.25 8.23 -20.36
CA LEU A 3 1.10 8.52 -19.20
C LEU A 3 0.26 9.07 -18.04
N GLY A 4 -0.78 9.86 -18.30
CA GLY A 4 -1.72 10.32 -17.29
C GLY A 4 -2.47 9.17 -16.62
N ALA A 5 -2.85 8.11 -17.34
CA ALA A 5 -3.44 6.93 -16.73
C ALA A 5 -2.49 6.23 -15.74
N ILE A 6 -1.18 6.22 -16.01
CA ILE A 6 -0.16 5.68 -15.11
C ILE A 6 -0.04 6.58 -13.86
N VAL A 7 0.03 7.90 -14.05
CA VAL A 7 0.02 8.89 -12.96
C VAL A 7 -1.18 8.70 -12.03
N GLY A 8 -2.39 8.64 -12.59
CA GLY A 8 -3.61 8.47 -11.82
C GLY A 8 -3.64 7.14 -11.06
N CYS A 9 -3.14 6.06 -11.68
CA CYS A 9 -3.02 4.78 -11.01
C CYS A 9 -2.05 4.82 -9.82
N MET A 10 -0.91 5.50 -9.96
CA MET A 10 0.05 5.65 -8.87
C MET A 10 -0.53 6.45 -7.70
N ILE A 11 -1.18 7.58 -7.96
CA ILE A 11 -1.81 8.42 -6.92
C ILE A 11 -2.98 7.69 -6.23
N ALA A 12 -3.75 6.91 -6.97
CA ALA A 12 -4.93 6.22 -6.42
C ALA A 12 -4.59 5.12 -5.41
N THR A 13 -3.32 4.78 -5.23
CA THR A 13 -2.86 3.69 -4.35
C THR A 13 -1.89 4.21 -3.29
N SER A 14 -2.00 3.70 -2.07
CA SER A 14 -1.09 4.02 -0.95
C SER A 14 -0.07 2.91 -0.66
N GLY A 15 0.25 2.07 -1.66
CA GLY A 15 1.23 1.00 -1.52
C GLY A 15 0.95 0.03 -0.35
N ASP A 16 2.02 -0.50 0.26
CA ASP A 16 1.91 -1.47 1.35
C ASP A 16 1.45 -0.83 2.67
N GLU A 17 1.55 0.50 2.81
CA GLU A 17 1.15 1.15 4.05
C GLU A 17 -0.37 1.14 4.27
N ALA A 18 -1.15 0.89 3.21
CA ALA A 18 -2.58 0.64 3.29
C ALA A 18 -2.91 -0.47 4.30
N PHE A 19 -2.09 -1.52 4.38
CA PHE A 19 -2.29 -2.62 5.34
C PHE A 19 -2.15 -2.13 6.80
N VAL A 20 -1.14 -1.30 7.08
CA VAL A 20 -0.92 -0.75 8.42
C VAL A 20 -1.97 0.30 8.75
N MET A 21 -2.35 1.14 7.79
CA MET A 21 -3.43 2.12 7.97
C MET A 21 -4.76 1.44 8.27
N LEU A 22 -5.11 0.36 7.56
CA LEU A 22 -6.32 -0.42 7.85
C LEU A 22 -6.28 -1.05 9.26
N ALA A 23 -5.09 -1.43 9.75
CA ALA A 23 -4.94 -2.01 11.08
C ALA A 23 -4.96 -0.96 12.21
N LYS A 24 -4.38 0.23 12.00
CA LYS A 24 -4.19 1.25 13.04
C LYS A 24 -5.21 2.39 13.00
N ILE A 25 -5.59 2.82 11.80
CA ILE A 25 -6.45 3.98 11.53
C ILE A 25 -7.49 3.65 10.44
N PRO A 26 -8.31 2.59 10.61
CA PRO A 26 -9.16 2.03 9.54
C PRO A 26 -10.10 3.04 8.89
N GLN A 27 -10.70 3.93 9.69
CA GLN A 27 -11.61 4.96 9.18
C GLN A 27 -10.87 5.95 8.28
N THR A 28 -9.69 6.44 8.70
CA THR A 28 -8.86 7.31 7.87
C THR A 28 -8.37 6.58 6.63
N ALA A 29 -8.00 5.30 6.73
CA ALA A 29 -7.56 4.50 5.59
C ALA A 29 -8.61 4.43 4.48
N ILE A 30 -9.88 4.19 4.84
CA ILE A 30 -11.00 4.14 3.88
C ILE A 30 -11.21 5.50 3.21
N TRP A 31 -11.30 6.57 4.01
CA TRP A 31 -11.49 7.93 3.47
C TRP A 31 -10.31 8.37 2.59
N LEU A 32 -9.08 8.12 3.04
CA LEU A 32 -7.88 8.40 2.26
C LEU A 32 -7.91 7.66 0.93
N THR A 33 -8.27 6.38 0.92
CA THR A 33 -8.38 5.58 -0.33
C THR A 33 -9.41 6.18 -1.29
N ILE A 34 -10.57 6.60 -0.78
CA ILE A 34 -11.62 7.25 -1.61
C ILE A 34 -11.10 8.58 -2.17
N ILE A 35 -10.46 9.40 -1.34
CA ILE A 35 -9.89 10.70 -1.76
C ILE A 35 -8.82 10.48 -2.83
N LEU A 36 -7.87 9.57 -2.60
CA LEU A 36 -6.81 9.25 -3.54
C LEU A 36 -7.36 8.71 -4.86
N PHE A 37 -8.41 7.88 -4.83
CA PHE A 37 -9.07 7.40 -6.04
C PHE A 37 -9.64 8.54 -6.89
N LEU A 38 -10.40 9.46 -6.27
CA LEU A 38 -10.97 10.62 -6.97
C LEU A 38 -9.87 11.58 -7.46
N LEU A 39 -8.86 11.83 -6.64
CA LEU A 39 -7.70 12.64 -7.00
C LEU A 39 -6.92 11.99 -8.15
N GLY A 40 -6.77 10.68 -8.17
CA GLY A 40 -6.08 9.94 -9.23
C GLY A 40 -6.78 10.09 -10.58
N ILE A 41 -8.11 10.04 -10.62
CA ILE A 41 -8.89 10.30 -11.85
C ILE A 41 -8.65 11.73 -12.33
N PHE A 42 -8.75 12.71 -11.43
CA PHE A 42 -8.55 14.12 -11.76
C PHE A 42 -7.11 14.40 -12.21
N ALA A 43 -6.13 13.83 -11.50
CA ALA A 43 -4.72 13.92 -11.79
C ALA A 43 -4.36 13.32 -13.15
N ALA A 44 -4.95 12.18 -13.52
CA ALA A 44 -4.76 11.57 -14.83
C ALA A 44 -5.18 12.51 -15.96
N TRP A 45 -6.36 13.13 -15.81
CA TRP A 45 -6.88 14.10 -16.78
C TRP A 45 -5.99 15.34 -16.89
N ILE A 46 -5.53 15.90 -15.76
CA ILE A 46 -4.59 17.03 -15.75
C ILE A 46 -3.27 16.63 -16.42
N ALA A 47 -2.71 15.48 -16.06
CA ALA A 47 -1.43 15.02 -16.58
C ALA A 47 -1.47 14.87 -18.11
N ASP A 48 -2.48 14.20 -18.66
CA ASP A 48 -2.64 14.09 -20.12
C ASP A 48 -2.86 15.46 -20.78
N SER A 49 -3.61 16.36 -20.15
CA SER A 49 -3.81 17.72 -20.65
C SER A 49 -2.50 18.51 -20.70
N LEU A 50 -1.67 18.44 -19.66
CA LEU A 50 -0.37 19.11 -19.60
C LEU A 50 0.60 18.53 -20.64
N LEU A 51 0.64 17.21 -20.82
CA LEU A 51 1.51 16.57 -21.80
C LEU A 51 1.16 17.00 -23.23
N ASN A 52 -0.13 17.13 -23.54
CA ASN A 52 -0.59 17.65 -24.82
C ASN A 52 -0.19 19.12 -25.03
N ILE A 53 -0.31 19.96 -23.99
CA ILE A 53 0.08 21.38 -24.02
C ILE A 53 1.59 21.55 -24.23
N PHE A 54 2.41 20.75 -23.55
CA PHE A 54 3.87 20.82 -23.66
C PHE A 54 4.45 19.99 -24.81
N HIS A 55 3.60 19.36 -25.62
CA HIS A 55 4.00 18.45 -26.71
C HIS A 55 5.01 17.38 -26.27
N ILE A 56 4.87 16.89 -25.03
CA ILE A 56 5.75 15.84 -24.50
C ILE A 56 5.24 14.50 -25.02
N VAL A 57 5.99 13.91 -25.96
CA VAL A 57 5.72 12.56 -26.45
C VAL A 57 6.24 11.55 -25.42
N PRO A 58 5.36 10.68 -24.86
CA PRO A 58 5.78 9.60 -23.98
C PRO A 58 6.77 8.70 -24.72
N SER A 59 7.88 8.37 -24.07
CA SER A 59 8.90 7.51 -24.67
C SER A 59 8.53 6.02 -24.64
N ILE A 60 7.56 5.65 -23.80
CA ILE A 60 6.99 4.29 -23.74
C ILE A 60 6.06 4.11 -24.94
N SER A 61 6.64 3.87 -26.12
CA SER A 61 5.87 3.51 -27.31
C SER A 61 5.72 1.99 -27.47
N CYS A 62 6.62 1.18 -26.91
CA CYS A 62 6.59 -0.27 -27.08
C CYS A 62 7.33 -0.97 -25.93
N CYS A 63 6.60 -1.66 -25.05
CA CYS A 63 7.10 -2.88 -24.44
C CYS A 63 6.13 -3.99 -24.84
N PRO A 64 6.62 -5.18 -25.21
CA PRO A 64 5.73 -6.30 -25.51
C PRO A 64 4.90 -6.52 -24.25
N VAL A 65 3.57 -6.40 -24.41
CA VAL A 65 2.59 -6.91 -23.46
C VAL A 65 3.14 -8.25 -23.00
N GLN A 66 3.38 -8.43 -21.69
CA GLN A 66 3.77 -9.73 -21.14
C GLN A 66 2.83 -10.75 -21.79
N THR A 67 3.41 -11.65 -22.58
CA THR A 67 2.64 -12.61 -23.36
C THR A 67 1.78 -13.37 -22.38
N PHE A 68 0.47 -13.14 -22.45
CA PHE A 68 -0.50 -13.81 -21.62
C PHE A 68 -0.34 -15.31 -21.87
N HIS A 69 0.24 -16.04 -20.91
CA HIS A 69 0.42 -17.48 -21.03
C HIS A 69 -0.96 -18.13 -20.86
N PRO A 70 -1.58 -18.68 -21.93
CA PRO A 70 -2.95 -19.18 -21.86
C PRO A 70 -3.11 -20.41 -20.95
N GLU A 71 -1.99 -21.01 -20.54
CA GLU A 71 -1.92 -22.25 -19.76
C GLU A 71 -2.34 -22.08 -18.28
N GLU A 72 -2.52 -20.84 -17.80
CA GLU A 72 -2.94 -20.55 -16.42
C GLU A 72 -4.46 -20.46 -16.23
N ASN A 73 -5.27 -20.77 -17.24
CA ASN A 73 -6.75 -20.83 -17.13
C ASN A 73 -7.24 -22.10 -16.42
N LYS A 74 -6.78 -22.35 -15.19
CA LYS A 74 -7.45 -23.31 -14.30
C LYS A 74 -8.50 -22.56 -13.47
N PHE A 75 -9.77 -22.92 -13.64
CA PHE A 75 -10.85 -22.43 -12.78
C PHE A 75 -10.48 -22.72 -11.31
N MET A 76 -10.22 -21.66 -10.53
CA MET A 76 -9.80 -21.74 -9.12
C MET A 76 -10.82 -22.46 -8.24
N PHE A 77 -12.11 -22.39 -8.57
CA PHE A 77 -13.21 -22.91 -7.77
C PHE A 77 -13.87 -24.12 -8.44
N THR A 78 -13.21 -25.27 -8.44
CA THR A 78 -13.79 -26.54 -8.92
C THR A 78 -13.59 -27.66 -7.89
N TYR A 79 -14.63 -28.44 -7.62
CA TYR A 79 -14.60 -29.54 -6.64
C TYR A 79 -13.51 -30.58 -6.92
N ASN A 80 -13.19 -30.84 -8.20
CA ASN A 80 -12.09 -31.73 -8.57
C ASN A 80 -10.72 -31.18 -8.14
N ASN A 81 -10.52 -29.86 -8.11
CA ASN A 81 -9.28 -29.24 -7.63
C ASN A 81 -9.10 -29.41 -6.11
N LEU A 82 -10.19 -29.48 -5.34
CA LEU A 82 -10.16 -29.73 -3.89
C LEU A 82 -9.55 -31.09 -3.54
N LYS A 83 -9.92 -32.14 -4.29
CA LYS A 83 -9.37 -33.47 -4.07
C LYS A 83 -7.89 -33.54 -4.44
N THR A 84 -7.48 -32.92 -5.55
CA THR A 84 -6.06 -32.87 -5.93
C THR A 84 -5.23 -32.03 -4.96
N ASN A 85 -5.82 -30.97 -4.41
CA ASN A 85 -5.20 -30.09 -3.43
C ASN A 85 -4.93 -30.81 -2.09
N PHE A 86 -5.85 -31.62 -1.60
CA PHE A 86 -5.69 -32.27 -0.29
C PHE A 86 -5.04 -33.66 -0.36
N THR A 87 -4.50 -34.06 -1.51
CA THR A 87 -3.88 -35.39 -1.68
C THR A 87 -2.62 -35.31 -2.56
N PRO A 88 -1.40 -35.14 -2.00
CA PRO A 88 -1.04 -34.86 -0.60
C PRO A 88 -1.11 -33.36 -0.25
N VAL A 89 -1.36 -33.05 1.02
CA VAL A 89 -1.33 -31.66 1.52
C VAL A 89 0.12 -31.17 1.61
N SER A 90 0.47 -30.08 0.93
CA SER A 90 1.78 -29.45 1.09
C SER A 90 2.00 -28.92 2.51
N PHE A 91 3.26 -28.87 2.96
CA PHE A 91 3.61 -28.29 4.26
C PHE A 91 3.11 -26.85 4.38
N HIS A 92 3.22 -26.08 3.29
CA HIS A 92 2.79 -24.69 3.20
C HIS A 92 1.29 -24.54 3.39
N ARG A 93 0.47 -25.37 2.74
CA ARG A 93 -0.98 -25.34 2.92
C ARG A 93 -1.36 -25.77 4.34
N PHE A 94 -0.76 -26.83 4.86
CA PHE A 94 -1.00 -27.28 6.24
C PHE A 94 -0.71 -26.15 7.25
N LEU A 95 0.46 -25.53 7.14
CA LEU A 95 0.87 -24.43 8.01
C LEU A 95 -0.07 -23.22 7.90
N LEU A 96 -0.44 -22.84 6.66
CA LEU A 96 -1.35 -21.72 6.42
C LEU A 96 -2.75 -21.98 7.00
N LEU A 97 -3.31 -23.17 6.77
CA LEU A 97 -4.61 -23.55 7.32
C LEU A 97 -4.58 -23.60 8.84
N LEU A 98 -3.52 -24.15 9.44
CA LEU A 98 -3.34 -24.18 10.89
C LEU A 98 -3.32 -22.76 11.46
N LEU A 99 -2.54 -21.85 10.87
CA LEU A 99 -2.43 -20.47 11.33
C LEU A 99 -3.77 -19.71 11.20
N ILE A 100 -4.44 -19.81 10.05
CA ILE A 100 -5.70 -19.09 9.81
C ILE A 100 -6.82 -19.64 10.70
N THR A 101 -6.96 -20.97 10.82
CA THR A 101 -8.01 -21.57 11.67
C THR A 101 -7.77 -21.29 13.15
N SER A 102 -6.51 -21.33 13.61
CA SER A 102 -6.14 -20.93 14.97
C SER A 102 -6.45 -19.45 15.22
N ALA A 103 -6.03 -18.56 14.31
CA ALA A 103 -6.32 -17.13 14.42
C ALA A 103 -7.83 -16.85 14.44
N LEU A 104 -8.60 -17.48 13.56
CA LEU A 104 -10.05 -17.37 13.52
C LEU A 104 -10.67 -17.82 14.84
N PHE A 105 -10.28 -18.98 15.37
CA PHE A 105 -10.75 -19.47 16.67
C PHE A 105 -10.44 -18.48 17.81
N LEU A 106 -9.20 -17.96 17.89
CA LEU A 106 -8.80 -16.99 18.90
C LEU A 106 -9.57 -15.67 18.81
N PHE A 107 -9.92 -15.25 17.60
CA PHE A 107 -10.67 -14.02 17.35
C PHE A 107 -12.16 -14.17 17.68
N LEU A 108 -12.76 -15.33 17.35
CA LEU A 108 -14.16 -15.66 17.66
C LEU A 108 -14.38 -15.87 19.16
N THR A 109 -13.42 -16.49 19.85
CA THR A 109 -13.48 -16.76 21.32
C THR A 109 -13.13 -15.55 22.19
N ALA A 110 -12.91 -14.40 21.57
CA ALA A 110 -12.53 -13.16 22.22
C ALA A 110 -11.20 -13.14 22.99
N LYS A 111 -10.31 -14.11 22.75
CA LYS A 111 -8.97 -14.13 23.34
C LYS A 111 -8.03 -13.11 22.68
N ILE A 112 -8.26 -12.79 21.42
CA ILE A 112 -7.52 -11.78 20.65
C ILE A 112 -8.51 -10.76 20.05
N GLY A 113 -8.10 -9.49 20.01
CA GLY A 113 -8.89 -8.38 19.47
C GLY A 113 -9.78 -7.69 20.51
N PRO A 114 -10.68 -6.79 20.07
CA PRO A 114 -11.55 -6.02 20.97
C PRO A 114 -12.41 -6.94 21.85
N PRO A 115 -12.59 -6.70 23.17
CA PRO A 115 -13.29 -7.63 24.04
C PRO A 115 -14.74 -7.89 23.61
N HIS A 116 -15.41 -6.87 23.09
CA HIS A 116 -16.78 -6.94 22.59
C HIS A 116 -16.83 -7.09 21.06
N TRP A 117 -17.95 -7.61 20.57
CA TRP A 117 -18.26 -7.65 19.14
C TRP A 117 -18.55 -6.24 18.64
N ASN A 118 -17.54 -5.61 18.06
CA ASN A 118 -17.64 -4.33 17.35
C ASN A 118 -17.37 -4.52 15.85
N TRP A 119 -17.49 -3.45 15.06
CA TRP A 119 -17.23 -3.50 13.63
C TRP A 119 -15.84 -4.06 13.31
N VAL A 120 -14.81 -3.71 14.09
CA VAL A 120 -13.44 -4.22 13.89
C VAL A 120 -13.42 -5.73 14.01
N ARG A 121 -14.06 -6.29 15.05
CA ARG A 121 -14.11 -7.74 15.22
C ARG A 121 -14.82 -8.43 14.06
N VAL A 122 -15.95 -7.87 13.61
CA VAL A 122 -16.72 -8.40 12.47
C VAL A 122 -15.91 -8.37 11.19
N THR A 123 -15.28 -7.25 10.84
CA THR A 123 -14.50 -7.12 9.60
C THR A 123 -13.33 -8.10 9.57
N PHE A 124 -12.56 -8.21 10.66
CA PHE A 124 -11.45 -9.16 10.74
C PHE A 124 -11.91 -10.62 10.69
N ALA A 125 -13.05 -10.96 11.32
CA ALA A 125 -13.61 -12.30 11.22
C ALA A 125 -13.98 -12.65 9.77
N ILE A 126 -14.65 -11.73 9.06
CA ILE A 126 -15.00 -11.90 7.64
C ILE A 126 -13.73 -12.07 6.79
N LEU A 127 -12.72 -11.23 6.98
CA LEU A 127 -11.44 -11.33 6.26
C LEU A 127 -10.73 -12.67 6.52
N LEU A 128 -10.75 -13.16 7.76
CA LEU A 128 -10.18 -14.48 8.09
C LEU A 128 -10.97 -15.63 7.47
N PHE A 129 -12.29 -15.54 7.39
CA PHE A 129 -13.13 -16.51 6.67
C PHE A 129 -12.84 -16.51 5.16
N ILE A 130 -12.74 -15.33 4.54
CA ILE A 130 -12.37 -15.20 3.12
C ILE A 130 -10.97 -15.78 2.89
N SER A 131 -10.00 -15.43 3.73
CA SER A 131 -8.63 -15.95 3.67
C SER A 131 -8.58 -17.47 3.83
N LEU A 132 -9.39 -18.04 4.72
CA LEU A 132 -9.55 -19.49 4.87
C LEU A 132 -10.08 -20.12 3.59
N GLY A 133 -11.11 -19.53 2.98
CA GLY A 133 -11.64 -19.97 1.69
C GLY A 133 -10.56 -19.96 0.60
N ILE A 134 -9.82 -18.86 0.48
CA ILE A 134 -8.71 -18.74 -0.49
C ILE A 134 -7.66 -19.83 -0.22
N ALA A 135 -7.26 -20.07 1.04
CA ALA A 135 -6.27 -21.08 1.39
C ALA A 135 -6.72 -22.52 1.03
N ILE A 136 -8.02 -22.81 1.11
CA ILE A 136 -8.62 -24.11 0.75
C ILE A 136 -8.65 -24.31 -0.77
N PHE A 137 -9.04 -23.27 -1.53
CA PHE A 137 -9.27 -23.38 -2.98
C PHE A 137 -8.04 -23.03 -3.84
N ALA A 138 -7.09 -22.24 -3.33
CA ALA A 138 -5.88 -21.86 -4.07
C ALA A 138 -5.08 -23.10 -4.50
N SER A 139 -4.44 -23.03 -5.67
CA SER A 139 -3.58 -24.11 -6.17
C SER A 139 -2.29 -24.23 -5.35
N GLU A 140 -1.66 -25.41 -5.36
CA GLU A 140 -0.38 -25.61 -4.66
C GLU A 140 0.72 -24.72 -5.23
N HIS A 141 0.77 -24.56 -6.55
CA HIS A 141 1.72 -23.65 -7.19
C HIS A 141 1.58 -22.20 -6.68
N TYR A 142 0.35 -21.74 -6.47
CA TYR A 142 0.10 -20.41 -5.91
C TYR A 142 0.62 -20.30 -4.47
N LEU A 143 0.39 -21.31 -3.63
CA LEU A 143 0.84 -21.29 -2.24
C LEU A 143 2.36 -21.38 -2.11
N GLU A 144 3.02 -22.21 -2.91
CA GLU A 144 4.48 -22.40 -2.82
C GLU A 144 5.26 -21.26 -3.51
N VAL A 145 4.90 -20.90 -4.74
CA VAL A 145 5.67 -19.93 -5.53
C VAL A 145 5.24 -18.50 -5.22
N HIS A 146 3.95 -18.20 -5.31
CA HIS A 146 3.46 -16.82 -5.13
C HIS A 146 3.35 -16.44 -3.66
N LEU A 147 2.77 -17.26 -2.79
CA LEU A 147 2.62 -16.92 -1.37
C LEU A 147 3.94 -17.12 -0.61
N TRP A 148 4.55 -18.30 -0.67
CA TRP A 148 5.73 -18.58 0.14
C TRP A 148 7.01 -17.95 -0.40
N GLN A 149 7.44 -18.32 -1.61
CA GLN A 149 8.71 -17.85 -2.17
C GLN A 149 8.70 -16.35 -2.53
N HIS A 150 7.57 -15.81 -2.98
CA HIS A 150 7.48 -14.41 -3.35
C HIS A 150 7.03 -13.53 -2.17
N ILE A 151 5.83 -13.73 -1.62
CA ILE A 151 5.31 -12.85 -0.56
C ILE A 151 6.06 -13.04 0.76
N ILE A 152 6.11 -14.26 1.32
CA ILE A 152 6.68 -14.48 2.65
C ILE A 152 8.20 -14.29 2.65
N GLN A 153 8.93 -14.88 1.70
CA GLN A 153 10.40 -14.81 1.71
C GLN A 153 10.96 -13.46 1.25
N LYS A 154 10.32 -12.75 0.30
CA LYS A 154 10.87 -11.50 -0.23
C LYS A 154 10.21 -10.26 0.36
N HIS A 155 8.89 -10.23 0.42
CA HIS A 155 8.15 -9.01 0.80
C HIS A 155 7.94 -8.90 2.30
N LEU A 156 7.49 -9.97 2.98
CA LEU A 156 7.15 -9.91 4.40
C LEU A 156 8.34 -9.49 5.26
N TRP A 157 9.54 -10.00 4.97
CA TRP A 157 10.76 -9.61 5.69
C TRP A 157 11.11 -8.13 5.49
N ARG A 158 10.97 -7.62 4.26
CA ARG A 158 11.23 -6.21 3.95
C ARG A 158 10.22 -5.29 4.64
N ILE A 159 8.93 -5.63 4.55
CA ILE A 159 7.85 -4.90 5.24
C ILE A 159 8.11 -4.91 6.73
N PHE A 160 8.45 -6.06 7.32
CA PHE A 160 8.78 -6.17 8.73
C PHE A 160 9.95 -5.26 9.12
N LEU A 161 11.07 -5.30 8.39
CA LEU A 161 12.24 -4.48 8.68
C LEU A 161 11.93 -2.98 8.62
N TRP A 162 11.22 -2.52 7.59
CA TRP A 162 10.85 -1.11 7.50
C TRP A 162 9.87 -0.68 8.57
N THR A 163 8.86 -1.50 8.84
CA THR A 163 7.88 -1.21 9.90
C THR A 163 8.57 -1.16 11.26
N PHE A 164 9.46 -2.12 11.54
CA PHE A 164 10.24 -2.19 12.76
C PHE A 164 11.17 -0.99 12.89
N LEU A 165 11.95 -0.68 11.85
CA LEU A 165 12.90 0.42 11.87
C LEU A 165 12.19 1.78 11.97
N ALA A 166 11.10 2.00 11.24
CA ALA A 166 10.30 3.22 11.35
C ALA A 166 9.76 3.40 12.78
N LEU A 167 9.22 2.34 13.39
CA LEU A 167 8.74 2.38 14.77
C LEU A 167 9.86 2.65 15.77
N VAL A 168 11.03 2.02 15.61
CA VAL A 168 12.20 2.24 16.46
C VAL A 168 12.67 3.69 16.33
N LEU A 169 12.83 4.20 15.11
CA LEU A 169 13.26 5.58 14.86
C LEU A 169 12.30 6.61 15.45
N ILE A 170 10.99 6.44 15.22
CA ILE A 170 9.98 7.34 15.79
C ILE A 170 10.01 7.28 17.30
N LYS A 171 9.98 6.07 17.89
CA LYS A 171 9.93 5.92 19.34
C LYS A 171 11.19 6.49 20.00
N PHE A 172 12.36 6.21 19.42
CA PHE A 172 13.63 6.77 19.88
C PHE A 172 13.64 8.30 19.77
N GLY A 173 13.23 8.86 18.63
CA GLY A 173 13.15 10.31 18.43
C GLY A 173 12.16 11.00 19.38
N LEU A 174 11.00 10.37 19.64
CA LEU A 174 10.00 10.90 20.57
C LEU A 174 10.50 10.88 22.03
N THR A 175 11.21 9.84 22.44
CA THR A 175 11.71 9.70 23.82
C THR A 175 12.98 10.52 24.08
N HIS A 176 13.92 10.57 23.14
CA HIS A 176 15.25 11.15 23.37
C HIS A 176 15.46 12.53 22.73
N TRP A 177 14.76 12.85 21.64
CA TRP A 177 15.02 14.07 20.86
C TRP A 177 13.89 15.11 20.93
N HIS A 178 12.91 14.93 21.82
CA HIS A 178 11.72 15.78 21.93
C HIS A 178 11.03 16.00 20.57
N LEU A 179 11.05 14.98 19.70
CA LEU A 179 10.58 15.05 18.32
C LEU A 179 9.13 15.56 18.21
N ALA A 180 8.28 15.26 19.21
CA ALA A 180 6.92 15.74 19.28
C ALA A 180 6.82 17.29 19.27
N ALA A 181 7.67 17.97 20.05
CA ALA A 181 7.68 19.43 20.12
C ALA A 181 8.22 20.03 18.83
N PHE A 182 9.25 19.41 18.25
CA PHE A 182 9.81 19.82 16.97
C PHE A 182 8.76 19.74 15.84
N ILE A 183 8.06 18.61 15.71
CA ILE A 183 7.02 18.40 14.68
C ILE A 183 5.93 19.46 14.80
N LYS A 184 5.42 19.71 16.02
CA LYS A 184 4.36 20.70 16.24
C LYS A 184 4.80 22.13 15.90
N THR A 185 6.06 22.47 16.16
CA THR A 185 6.61 23.81 15.91
C THR A 185 6.93 24.03 14.42
N HIS A 186 7.34 22.97 13.72
CA HIS A 186 7.85 23.04 12.34
C HIS A 186 7.00 22.23 11.36
N LEU A 187 5.67 22.29 11.51
CA LEU A 187 4.76 21.45 10.74
C LEU A 187 4.86 21.68 9.21
N SER A 188 5.17 22.91 8.80
CA SER A 188 5.44 23.26 7.40
C SER A 188 6.68 22.54 6.84
N TRP A 189 7.74 22.41 7.63
CA TRP A 189 8.91 21.62 7.26
C TRP A 189 8.58 20.13 7.19
N VAL A 190 7.75 19.63 8.09
CA VAL A 190 7.32 18.22 8.08
C VAL A 190 6.50 17.90 6.83
N LEU A 191 5.65 18.83 6.36
CA LEU A 191 4.93 18.71 5.09
C LEU A 191 5.88 18.62 3.89
N ILE A 192 6.89 19.50 3.82
CA ILE A 192 7.88 19.48 2.74
C ILE A 192 8.71 18.19 2.79
N LEU A 193 9.13 17.78 3.99
CA LEU A 193 9.86 16.53 4.20
C LEU A 193 9.03 15.32 3.81
N SER A 194 7.72 15.32 4.04
CA SER A 194 6.86 14.20 3.65
C SER A 194 6.75 14.07 2.13
N ALA A 195 6.70 15.18 1.41
CA ALA A 195 6.80 15.16 -0.05
C ALA A 195 8.18 14.70 -0.53
N LEU A 196 9.28 15.17 0.08
CA LEU A 196 10.64 14.80 -0.33
C LEU A 196 10.92 13.31 -0.10
N ILE A 197 10.55 12.78 1.06
CA ILE A 197 10.65 11.34 1.34
C ILE A 197 9.74 10.58 0.37
N GLY A 198 8.55 11.13 0.04
CA GLY A 198 7.62 10.72 -1.01
C GLY A 198 8.28 10.28 -2.33
N ILE A 199 9.37 10.94 -2.71
CA ILE A 199 10.07 10.70 -3.97
C ILE A 199 10.72 9.30 -4.00
N ILE A 200 11.08 8.74 -2.84
CA ILE A 200 11.70 7.42 -2.75
C ILE A 200 10.67 6.36 -3.19
N PRO A 201 10.94 5.60 -4.27
CA PRO A 201 9.99 4.64 -4.85
C PRO A 201 9.95 3.33 -4.04
N GLU A 202 9.63 3.44 -2.76
CA GLU A 202 9.49 2.33 -1.83
C GLU A 202 8.51 2.69 -0.69
N SER A 203 7.72 1.74 -0.22
CA SER A 203 6.73 1.92 0.87
C SER A 203 7.36 2.15 2.25
N GLY A 204 8.60 1.72 2.46
CA GLY A 204 9.28 1.70 3.76
C GLY A 204 9.36 3.06 4.46
N PRO A 205 9.99 4.08 3.84
CA PRO A 205 10.10 5.41 4.40
C PRO A 205 8.75 6.09 4.73
N HIS A 206 7.68 5.74 4.00
CA HIS A 206 6.36 6.36 4.16
C HIS A 206 5.63 5.89 5.41
N PHE A 207 5.96 4.69 5.93
CA PHE A 207 5.45 4.22 7.22
C PHE A 207 5.69 5.22 8.35
N VAL A 208 6.75 6.04 8.25
CA VAL A 208 7.04 7.06 9.25
C VAL A 208 5.87 8.02 9.44
N PHE A 209 5.28 8.49 8.34
CA PHE A 209 4.15 9.42 8.38
C PHE A 209 2.86 8.74 8.83
N VAL A 210 2.62 7.49 8.40
CA VAL A 210 1.48 6.72 8.89
C VAL A 210 1.50 6.57 10.41
N PHE A 211 2.67 6.24 10.98
CA PHE A 211 2.81 6.08 12.42
C PHE A 211 2.73 7.41 13.18
N LEU A 212 3.35 8.48 12.68
CA LEU A 212 3.23 9.80 13.27
C LEU A 212 1.77 10.29 13.27
N TYR A 213 1.03 10.03 12.19
CA TYR A 213 -0.39 10.37 12.10
C TYR A 213 -1.23 9.53 13.05
N ALA A 214 -1.00 8.21 13.08
CA ALA A 214 -1.71 7.29 13.98
C ALA A 214 -1.49 7.63 15.47
N GLN A 215 -0.39 8.29 15.81
CA GLN A 215 -0.08 8.79 17.15
C GLN A 215 -0.56 10.23 17.40
N GLY A 216 -1.11 10.91 16.38
CA GLY A 216 -1.64 12.27 16.48
C GLY A 216 -0.58 13.37 16.44
N PHE A 217 0.63 13.11 15.95
CA PHE A 217 1.71 14.10 15.86
C PHE A 217 1.66 14.94 14.59
N ILE A 218 1.14 14.39 13.49
CA ILE A 218 0.99 15.11 12.21
C ILE A 218 -0.48 15.17 11.80
N PRO A 219 -0.89 16.22 11.06
CA PRO A 219 -2.24 16.39 10.55
C PRO A 219 -2.47 15.55 9.29
N PHE A 220 -3.72 15.51 8.82
CA PHE A 220 -4.12 14.75 7.64
C PHE A 220 -3.47 15.31 6.37
N SER A 221 -3.23 16.63 6.28
CA SER A 221 -2.49 17.23 5.16
C SER A 221 -1.13 16.58 4.90
N VAL A 222 -0.35 16.31 5.95
CA VAL A 222 0.98 15.70 5.82
C VAL A 222 0.88 14.24 5.35
N LEU A 223 -0.07 13.48 5.90
CA LEU A 223 -0.33 12.09 5.49
C LEU A 223 -0.81 12.01 4.04
N LEU A 224 -1.73 12.88 3.64
CA LEU A 224 -2.22 12.95 2.26
C LEU A 224 -1.11 13.32 1.29
N THR A 225 -0.27 14.29 1.68
CA THR A 225 0.91 14.69 0.88
C THR A 225 1.83 13.51 0.63
N SER A 226 2.26 12.79 1.67
CA SER A 226 3.12 11.62 1.46
C SER A 226 2.45 10.56 0.60
N SER A 227 1.14 10.34 0.79
CA SER A 227 0.37 9.34 0.04
C SER A 227 0.23 9.67 -1.44
N ILE A 228 0.13 10.95 -1.81
CA ILE A 228 0.06 11.38 -3.23
C ILE A 228 1.44 11.29 -3.89
N VAL A 229 2.50 11.69 -3.17
CA VAL A 229 3.84 11.76 -3.76
C VAL A 229 4.49 10.40 -3.90
N GLN A 230 4.16 9.46 -3.02
CA GLN A 230 4.65 8.09 -3.14
C GLN A 230 3.92 7.34 -4.27
N ASP A 231 4.66 6.56 -5.05
CA ASP A 231 4.09 5.79 -6.18
C ASP A 231 4.07 4.29 -5.88
N GLY A 232 4.26 3.94 -4.60
CA GLY A 232 4.58 2.59 -4.16
C GLY A 232 5.71 1.95 -4.98
N HIS A 233 5.63 0.63 -5.12
CA HIS A 233 6.56 -0.17 -5.94
C HIS A 233 6.30 -0.02 -7.46
N GLY A 234 5.20 0.62 -7.86
CA GLY A 234 4.80 0.79 -9.26
C GLY A 234 5.77 1.64 -10.08
N MET A 235 6.58 2.46 -9.42
CA MET A 235 7.62 3.27 -10.07
C MET A 235 8.87 2.47 -10.47
N LEU A 236 9.14 1.31 -9.85
CA LEU A 236 10.35 0.53 -10.16
C LEU A 236 10.36 -0.01 -11.60
N PRO A 237 9.26 -0.62 -12.12
CA PRO A 237 9.20 -0.99 -13.53
C PRO A 237 9.27 0.23 -14.46
N MET A 238 8.66 1.35 -14.08
CA MET A 238 8.72 2.57 -14.90
C MET A 238 10.14 3.11 -15.02
N LEU A 239 10.92 3.12 -13.93
CA LEU A 239 12.32 3.54 -13.94
C LEU A 239 13.17 2.65 -14.87
N SER A 240 12.86 1.35 -14.95
CA SER A 240 13.51 0.45 -15.89
C SER A 240 13.08 0.65 -17.34
N ALA A 241 11.83 1.07 -17.57
CA ALA A 241 11.28 1.27 -18.92
C ALA A 241 11.69 2.62 -19.52
N SER A 242 11.56 3.71 -18.75
CA SER A 242 11.99 5.04 -19.15
C SER A 242 12.24 5.95 -17.95
N LEU A 243 13.50 6.34 -17.78
CA LEU A 243 13.90 7.35 -16.78
C LEU A 243 13.23 8.71 -17.01
N LYS A 244 13.01 9.08 -18.27
CA LYS A 244 12.40 10.36 -18.63
C LYS A 244 10.93 10.40 -18.19
N ASP A 245 10.18 9.36 -18.51
CA ASP A 245 8.75 9.30 -18.17
C ASP A 245 8.57 9.13 -16.66
N SER A 246 9.42 8.34 -15.99
CA SER A 246 9.47 8.26 -14.53
C SER A 246 9.73 9.61 -13.87
N PHE A 247 10.69 10.38 -14.37
CA PHE A 247 10.97 11.72 -13.83
C PHE A 247 9.76 12.64 -13.94
N TRP A 248 9.07 12.66 -15.08
CA TRP A 248 7.88 13.47 -15.29
C TRP A 248 6.74 13.10 -14.34
N ILE A 249 6.46 11.80 -14.20
CA ILE A 249 5.47 11.31 -13.24
C ILE A 249 5.83 11.78 -11.83
N LYS A 250 7.09 11.64 -11.45
CA LYS A 250 7.53 11.94 -10.09
C LYS A 250 7.46 13.41 -9.77
N LEU A 251 7.86 14.25 -10.72
CA LEU A 251 7.74 15.70 -10.61
C LEU A 251 6.26 16.13 -10.50
N PHE A 252 5.39 15.51 -11.30
CA PHE A 252 3.96 15.78 -11.26
C PHE A 252 3.34 15.42 -9.91
N ASN A 253 3.56 14.19 -9.43
CA ASN A 253 3.03 13.70 -8.15
C ASN A 253 3.59 14.52 -6.98
N PHE A 254 4.89 14.84 -6.98
CA PHE A 254 5.51 15.73 -6.00
C PHE A 254 4.83 17.10 -5.94
N SER A 255 4.63 17.73 -7.10
CA SER A 255 4.02 19.05 -7.20
C SER A 255 2.55 19.03 -6.78
N LEU A 256 1.80 18.02 -7.21
CA LEU A 256 0.39 17.85 -6.87
C LEU A 256 0.21 17.59 -5.37
N GLY A 257 1.03 16.72 -4.79
CA GLY A 257 1.01 16.40 -3.37
C GLY A 257 1.28 17.62 -2.51
N LEU A 258 2.33 18.40 -2.81
CA LEU A 258 2.61 19.66 -2.11
C LEU A 258 1.50 20.69 -2.28
N PHE A 259 0.90 20.79 -3.47
CA PHE A 259 -0.18 21.73 -3.73
C PHE A 259 -1.43 21.40 -2.91
N ILE A 260 -1.94 20.17 -3.03
CA ILE A 260 -3.15 19.73 -2.31
C ILE A 260 -2.90 19.69 -0.80
N GLY A 261 -1.75 19.14 -0.40
CA GLY A 261 -1.32 19.09 0.99
C GLY A 261 -1.16 20.47 1.62
N GLY A 262 -0.54 21.40 0.89
CA GLY A 262 -0.38 22.79 1.30
C GLY A 262 -1.72 23.51 1.48
N ILE A 263 -2.68 23.30 0.58
CA ILE A 263 -4.04 23.85 0.73
C ILE A 263 -4.69 23.32 2.01
N LEU A 264 -4.67 22.01 2.25
CA LEU A 264 -5.26 21.43 3.46
C LEU A 264 -4.54 21.89 4.73
N TYR A 265 -3.22 22.00 4.68
CA TYR A 265 -2.41 22.51 5.78
C TYR A 265 -2.81 23.95 6.15
N LEU A 266 -3.00 24.82 5.16
CA LEU A 266 -3.46 26.21 5.38
C LEU A 266 -4.90 26.27 5.92
N LEU A 267 -5.74 25.29 5.58
CA LEU A 267 -7.09 25.14 6.13
C LEU A 267 -7.10 24.51 7.54
N GLY A 268 -5.95 24.09 8.07
CA GLY A 268 -5.81 23.51 9.40
C GLY A 268 -6.10 22.01 9.49
N TYR A 269 -6.12 21.30 8.36
CA TYR A 269 -6.37 19.85 8.27
C TYR A 269 -5.10 19.02 8.19
#